data_AF-A0A7S4P4U3-F1
#
_entry.id   AF-A0A7S4P4U3-F1
#
_cell.length_a   1.000
_cell.length_b   1.000
_cell.length_c   1.000
_cell.angle_alpha   90.00
_cell.angle_beta   90.00
_cell.angle_gamma   90.00
#
_symmetry.space_group_name_H-M   'P 1'
#
loop_
_entity.id
_entity.type
_entity.pdbx_description
1 polymer ?
#
loop_
_entity_poly.entity_id
_entity_poly.type
_entity_poly.pdbx_seq_one_letter_code
_entity_poly.pdbx_strand_id
1 'polypeptide(L)'
;MKQAADAGLMENPFTQICWRVGKDIEHSVHERTRIVRVDENVYIAGQIHADSLQNIKDLGVKSVINLRDKSELGFEDLSFELSKIGVECINDPLDYDMRADTDMDQVLSVLDKCKKPCLVFCQVGLRAAAVGV
;
A
#
# COMPACT_ATOMS: atom_id res chain seq x y z
N MET A 1 -15.40 -25.25 -39.29
CA MET A 1 -16.85 -24.93 -39.29
C MET A 1 -17.32 -25.16 -37.86
N LYS A 2 -17.71 -24.17 -37.07
CA LYS A 2 -18.68 -23.12 -37.36
C LYS A 2 -18.34 -21.87 -36.54
N GLN A 3 -18.22 -20.77 -37.27
CA GLN A 3 -18.10 -19.40 -36.79
C GLN A 3 -19.49 -18.91 -36.36
N ALA A 4 -19.50 -17.81 -35.60
CA ALA A 4 -20.65 -16.95 -35.24
C ALA A 4 -21.47 -17.34 -34.00
N ALA A 5 -21.03 -16.84 -32.84
CA ALA A 5 -21.93 -16.49 -31.74
C ALA A 5 -21.55 -15.18 -31.01
N ASP A 6 -20.44 -14.52 -31.37
CA ASP A 6 -19.95 -13.31 -30.67
C ASP A 6 -20.29 -11.97 -31.34
N ALA A 7 -20.90 -11.97 -32.52
CA ALA A 7 -21.08 -10.76 -33.31
C ALA A 7 -22.35 -9.93 -32.97
N GLY A 8 -23.27 -10.45 -32.15
CA GLY A 8 -24.59 -9.82 -31.94
C GLY A 8 -24.77 -9.05 -30.63
N LEU A 9 -23.83 -9.14 -29.68
CA LEU A 9 -23.98 -8.54 -28.34
C LEU A 9 -23.29 -7.17 -28.19
N MET A 10 -22.54 -6.74 -29.19
CA MET A 10 -21.74 -5.50 -29.13
C MET A 10 -22.43 -4.23 -29.67
N GLU A 11 -23.63 -4.31 -30.25
CA GLU A 11 -24.34 -3.13 -30.78
C GLU A 11 -25.30 -2.48 -29.78
N ASN A 12 -25.53 -3.10 -28.62
CA ASN A 12 -26.36 -2.50 -27.58
C ASN A 12 -25.49 -1.61 -26.66
N PRO A 13 -25.76 -0.28 -26.61
CA PRO A 13 -24.99 0.64 -25.78
C PRO A 13 -25.02 0.27 -24.29
N PHE A 14 -26.09 -0.38 -23.81
CA PHE A 14 -26.14 -0.87 -22.42
C PHE A 14 -25.17 -2.01 -22.14
N THR A 15 -25.00 -2.95 -23.07
CA THR A 15 -24.04 -4.06 -22.89
C THR A 15 -22.61 -3.55 -22.94
N GLN A 16 -22.33 -2.57 -23.80
CA GLN A 16 -21.03 -1.88 -23.86
C GLN A 16 -20.73 -1.10 -22.57
N ILE A 17 -21.74 -0.42 -22.01
CA ILE A 17 -21.62 0.27 -20.71
C ILE A 17 -21.42 -0.74 -19.58
N CYS A 18 -22.21 -1.82 -19.50
CA CYS A 18 -22.02 -2.84 -18.47
C CYS A 18 -20.67 -3.55 -18.55
N TRP A 19 -20.14 -3.80 -19.75
CA TRP A 19 -18.82 -4.43 -19.92
C TRP A 19 -17.69 -3.43 -19.60
N ARG A 20 -17.84 -2.16 -19.98
CA ARG A 20 -16.90 -1.09 -19.64
C ARG A 20 -16.89 -0.81 -18.13
N VAL A 21 -18.06 -0.63 -17.52
CA VAL A 21 -18.21 -0.49 -16.07
C VAL A 21 -17.72 -1.75 -15.35
N GLY A 22 -17.99 -2.95 -15.88
CA GLY A 22 -17.45 -4.20 -15.33
C GLY A 22 -15.91 -4.23 -15.35
N LYS A 23 -15.28 -3.79 -16.44
CA LYS A 23 -13.82 -3.67 -16.56
C LYS A 23 -13.22 -2.56 -15.71
N ASP A 24 -13.92 -1.43 -15.59
CA ASP A 24 -13.48 -0.29 -14.77
C ASP A 24 -13.61 -0.63 -13.28
N ILE A 25 -14.64 -1.41 -12.89
CA ILE A 25 -14.77 -1.99 -11.55
C ILE A 25 -13.68 -3.05 -11.34
N GLU A 26 -13.44 -3.97 -12.29
CA GLU A 26 -12.32 -4.91 -12.16
C GLU A 26 -10.98 -4.17 -12.00
N HIS A 27 -10.69 -3.13 -12.78
CA HIS A 27 -9.44 -2.36 -12.61
C HIS A 27 -9.38 -1.57 -11.29
N SER A 28 -10.51 -1.02 -10.82
CA SER A 28 -10.54 -0.20 -9.60
C SER A 28 -10.59 -1.00 -8.29
N VAL A 29 -10.92 -2.29 -8.34
CA VAL A 29 -11.04 -3.16 -7.14
C VAL A 29 -9.70 -3.75 -6.69
N HIS A 30 -8.63 -3.59 -7.48
CA HIS A 30 -7.34 -4.25 -7.21
C HIS A 30 -6.37 -3.44 -6.33
N GLU A 31 -6.67 -2.18 -6.00
CA GLU A 31 -5.80 -1.38 -5.14
C GLU A 31 -6.43 -1.16 -3.76
N ARG A 32 -6.29 -2.20 -2.91
CA ARG A 32 -6.80 -2.19 -1.53
C ARG A 32 -6.08 -1.16 -0.66
N THR A 33 -4.83 -0.83 -0.99
CA THR A 33 -4.02 0.09 -0.20
C THR A 33 -3.89 1.43 -0.90
N ARG A 34 -4.40 2.49 -0.26
CA ARG A 34 -4.14 3.86 -0.68
C ARG A 34 -2.81 4.35 -0.12
N ILE A 35 -1.83 4.59 -1.00
CA ILE A 35 -0.56 5.22 -0.66
C ILE A 35 -0.68 6.73 -0.90
N VAL A 36 -0.37 7.54 0.12
CA VAL A 36 -0.44 9.00 0.07
C VAL A 36 0.97 9.55 0.23
N ARG A 37 1.38 10.45 -0.67
CA ARG A 37 2.62 11.21 -0.52
C ARG A 37 2.39 12.36 0.45
N VAL A 38 3.19 12.43 1.52
CA VAL A 38 3.13 13.55 2.47
C VAL A 38 4.20 14.59 2.13
N ASP A 39 5.39 14.14 1.76
CA ASP A 39 6.49 15.01 1.35
C ASP A 39 7.33 14.36 0.22
N GLU A 40 8.38 15.05 -0.24
CA GLU A 40 9.26 14.58 -1.30
C GLU A 40 9.89 13.21 -1.00
N ASN A 41 10.11 12.95 0.29
CA ASN A 41 10.83 11.79 0.80
C ASN A 41 9.97 10.80 1.59
N VAL A 42 8.69 11.12 1.87
CA VAL A 42 7.85 10.34 2.78
C VAL A 42 6.48 10.06 2.15
N TYR A 43 6.12 8.78 2.17
CA TYR A 43 4.80 8.27 1.85
C TYR A 43 4.19 7.65 3.10
N ILE A 44 2.86 7.72 3.21
CA ILE A 44 2.08 7.06 4.27
C ILE A 44 1.03 6.15 3.65
N ALA A 45 0.72 5.05 4.32
CA ALA A 45 -0.36 4.15 3.91
C ALA A 45 -1.04 3.44 5.09
N GLY A 46 -2.22 2.90 4.83
CA GLY A 46 -2.80 1.82 5.64
C GLY A 46 -2.10 0.49 5.37
N GLN A 47 -2.75 -0.62 5.75
CA GLN A 47 -2.16 -1.95 5.55
C GLN A 47 -1.77 -2.16 4.09
N ILE A 48 -0.48 -2.44 3.86
CA ILE A 48 0.01 -2.87 2.55
C ILE A 48 -0.22 -4.37 2.38
N HIS A 49 -0.42 -4.78 1.14
CA HIS A 49 -0.66 -6.15 0.72
C HIS A 49 0.22 -6.47 -0.48
N ALA A 50 0.26 -7.75 -0.88
CA ALA A 50 1.07 -8.20 -2.02
C ALA A 50 0.73 -7.50 -3.36
N ASP A 51 -0.51 -7.05 -3.55
CA ASP A 51 -0.94 -6.28 -4.73
C ASP A 51 -0.31 -4.87 -4.78
N SER A 52 0.02 -4.29 -3.62
CA SER A 52 0.65 -2.97 -3.51
C SER A 52 2.14 -2.96 -3.84
N LEU A 53 2.81 -4.13 -3.94
CA LEU A 53 4.25 -4.23 -4.18
C LEU A 53 4.71 -3.57 -5.48
N GLN A 54 3.92 -3.74 -6.55
CA GLN A 54 4.25 -3.13 -7.84
C GLN A 54 4.13 -1.61 -7.77
N ASN A 55 3.08 -1.09 -7.13
CA ASN A 55 2.91 0.35 -6.92
C ASN A 55 4.05 0.94 -6.06
N ILE A 56 4.46 0.27 -4.98
CA ILE A 56 5.61 0.68 -4.14
C ILE A 56 6.89 0.80 -4.98
N LYS A 57 7.12 -0.16 -5.89
CA LYS A 57 8.28 -0.14 -6.79
C LYS A 57 8.20 1.00 -7.81
N ASP A 58 7.02 1.23 -8.39
CA ASP A 58 6.80 2.28 -9.38
C ASP A 58 6.93 3.69 -8.77
N LEU A 59 6.57 3.85 -7.49
CA LEU A 59 6.80 5.06 -6.70
C LEU A 59 8.28 5.30 -6.36
N GLY A 60 9.16 4.33 -6.60
CA GLY A 60 10.60 4.43 -6.32
C GLY A 60 10.94 4.42 -4.83
N VAL A 61 10.05 3.86 -4.00
CA VAL A 61 10.28 3.69 -2.56
C VAL A 61 11.48 2.78 -2.34
N LYS A 62 12.38 3.16 -1.42
CA LYS A 62 13.60 2.39 -1.10
C LYS A 62 13.53 1.73 0.26
N SER A 63 12.78 2.29 1.20
CA SER A 63 12.53 1.70 2.51
C SER A 63 11.06 1.74 2.88
N VAL A 64 10.62 0.76 3.65
CA VAL A 64 9.27 0.65 4.20
C VAL A 64 9.40 0.47 5.71
N ILE A 65 8.68 1.27 6.48
CA ILE A 65 8.59 1.19 7.94
C ILE A 65 7.20 0.66 8.30
N ASN A 66 7.17 -0.51 8.94
CA ASN A 66 5.98 -1.11 9.50
C ASN A 66 5.86 -0.70 10.98
N LEU A 67 4.81 0.07 11.30
CA LEU A 67 4.52 0.49 12.67
C LEU A 67 3.64 -0.51 13.44
N ARG A 68 3.30 -1.65 12.83
CA ARG A 68 2.45 -2.67 13.45
C ARG A 68 3.26 -3.67 14.26
N ASP A 69 2.76 -4.02 15.43
CA ASP A 69 3.28 -5.16 16.17
C ASP A 69 2.87 -6.49 15.50
N LYS A 70 3.77 -7.49 15.56
CA LYS A 70 3.54 -8.82 14.99
C LYS A 70 2.36 -9.56 15.63
N SER A 71 1.97 -9.18 16.83
CA SER A 71 0.87 -9.74 17.60
C SER A 71 -0.49 -9.13 17.21
N GLU A 72 -0.52 -8.07 16.38
CA GLU A 72 -1.75 -7.45 15.92
C GLU A 72 -2.55 -8.38 14.99
N LEU A 73 -3.88 -8.36 15.11
CA LEU A 73 -4.76 -9.13 14.23
C LEU A 73 -4.63 -8.67 12.77
N GLY A 74 -4.48 -9.62 11.85
CA GLY A 74 -4.28 -9.34 10.44
C GLY A 74 -2.92 -8.72 10.12
N PHE A 75 -1.90 -8.93 10.97
CA PHE A 75 -0.52 -8.67 10.61
C PHE A 75 -0.10 -9.56 9.44
N GLU A 76 0.43 -8.95 8.39
CA GLU A 76 0.97 -9.63 7.21
C GLU A 76 2.45 -9.28 7.12
N ASP A 77 3.32 -10.30 7.15
CA ASP A 77 4.75 -10.11 6.98
C ASP A 77 5.09 -10.08 5.49
N LEU A 78 5.34 -8.88 4.96
CA LEU A 78 5.75 -8.65 3.57
C LEU A 78 7.25 -8.37 3.43
N SER A 79 8.03 -8.58 4.49
CA SER A 79 9.46 -8.22 4.50
C SER A 79 10.25 -8.98 3.44
N PHE A 80 9.91 -10.24 3.18
CA PHE A 80 10.58 -11.08 2.19
C PHE A 80 10.26 -10.62 0.76
N GLU A 81 9.00 -10.32 0.48
CA GLU A 81 8.52 -9.82 -0.81
C GLU A 81 9.09 -8.44 -1.13
N LEU A 82 9.14 -7.55 -0.14
CA LEU A 82 9.76 -6.23 -0.26
C LEU A 82 11.27 -6.35 -0.55
N SER A 83 11.96 -7.26 0.11
CA SER A 83 13.39 -7.52 -0.14
C SER A 83 13.64 -8.00 -1.57
N LYS A 84 12.77 -8.85 -2.14
CA LYS A 84 12.87 -9.30 -3.54
C LYS A 84 12.77 -8.17 -4.55
N ILE A 85 12.02 -7.12 -4.25
CA ILE A 85 11.91 -5.94 -5.12
C ILE A 85 12.97 -4.88 -4.82
N GLY A 86 13.91 -5.15 -3.91
CA GLY A 86 15.00 -4.25 -3.54
C GLY A 86 14.62 -3.17 -2.53
N VAL A 87 13.50 -3.35 -1.83
CA VAL A 87 12.98 -2.42 -0.82
C VAL A 87 13.33 -2.93 0.57
N GLU A 88 13.93 -2.07 1.38
CA GLU A 88 14.31 -2.39 2.76
C GLU A 88 13.09 -2.34 3.67
N CYS A 89 12.77 -3.43 4.36
CA CYS A 89 11.67 -3.47 5.32
C CYS A 89 12.20 -3.33 6.75
N ILE A 90 11.73 -2.32 7.47
CA ILE A 90 12.04 -2.06 8.87
C ILE A 90 10.74 -2.22 9.66
N ASN A 91 10.75 -3.05 10.70
CA ASN A 91 9.61 -3.20 11.61
C ASN A 91 9.95 -2.50 12.92
N ASP A 92 9.26 -1.41 13.20
CA ASP A 92 9.42 -0.58 14.39
C ASP A 92 8.03 -0.29 14.97
N PRO A 93 7.51 -1.20 15.80
CA PRO A 93 6.12 -1.15 16.24
C PRO A 93 5.86 0.07 17.12
N LEU A 94 4.80 0.81 16.79
CA LEU A 94 4.33 1.94 17.58
C LEU A 94 2.99 1.58 18.21
N ASP A 95 2.93 1.65 19.54
CA ASP A 95 1.71 1.36 20.30
C ASP A 95 0.60 2.36 19.93
N TYR A 96 -0.62 1.85 19.81
CA TYR A 96 -1.79 2.63 19.41
C TYR A 96 -2.11 3.75 20.40
N ASP A 97 -1.79 3.51 21.66
CA ASP A 97 -2.01 4.44 22.75
C ASP A 97 -1.07 5.67 22.69
N MET A 98 -0.01 5.66 21.86
CA MET A 98 1.00 6.75 21.72
C MET A 98 1.40 7.37 23.07
N ARG A 99 1.46 6.56 24.14
CA ARG A 99 1.50 7.04 25.52
C ARG A 99 2.85 7.60 25.94
N ALA A 100 3.89 7.37 25.16
CA ALA A 100 5.24 7.82 25.44
C ALA A 100 5.83 8.56 24.23
N ASP A 101 6.19 9.83 24.42
CA ASP A 101 6.91 10.64 23.43
C ASP A 101 8.22 9.95 22.97
N THR A 102 8.83 9.16 23.86
CA THR A 102 10.03 8.36 23.58
C THR A 102 9.85 7.39 22.41
N ASP A 103 8.67 6.81 22.25
CA ASP A 103 8.41 5.82 21.19
C ASP A 103 8.29 6.52 19.82
N MET A 104 7.76 7.75 19.80
CA MET A 104 7.72 8.59 18.61
C MET A 104 9.11 9.06 18.20
N ASP A 105 9.94 9.49 19.15
CA ASP A 105 11.33 9.90 18.90
C ASP A 105 12.16 8.76 18.28
N GLN A 106 11.92 7.52 18.71
CA GLN A 106 12.56 6.34 18.13
C GLN A 106 12.17 6.17 16.65
N VAL A 107 10.87 6.20 16.35
CA VAL A 107 10.36 6.05 14.97
C VAL A 107 10.88 7.18 14.08
N LEU A 108 10.92 8.43 14.58
CA LEU A 108 11.49 9.56 13.85
C LEU A 108 12.98 9.36 13.57
N SER A 109 13.74 8.83 14.55
CA SER A 109 15.16 8.50 14.35
C SER A 109 15.36 7.43 13.27
N VAL A 110 14.47 6.44 13.21
CA VAL A 110 14.48 5.40 12.16
C VAL A 110 14.14 6.01 10.81
N LEU A 111 13.12 6.87 10.73
CA LEU A 111 12.72 7.57 9.52
C LEU A 111 13.85 8.44 8.95
N ASP A 112 14.65 9.09 9.81
CA ASP A 112 15.79 9.90 9.38
C ASP A 112 16.96 9.08 8.85
N LYS A 113 17.18 7.89 9.40
CA LYS A 113 18.29 7.01 9.01
C LYS A 113 17.97 6.13 7.80
N CYS A 114 16.69 5.94 7.48
CA CYS A 114 16.28 5.04 6.42
C CYS A 114 16.53 5.63 5.01
N LYS A 115 16.50 4.76 3.99
CA LYS A 115 16.73 5.16 2.59
C LYS A 115 15.50 5.87 2.01
N LYS A 116 15.64 7.15 1.69
CA LYS A 116 14.56 7.95 1.08
C LYS A 116 14.45 7.69 -0.45
N PRO A 117 13.24 7.64 -1.03
CA PRO A 117 11.94 7.84 -0.38
C PRO A 117 11.47 6.65 0.47
N CYS A 118 10.86 6.94 1.62
CA CYS A 118 10.38 5.95 2.57
C CYS A 118 8.84 5.88 2.59
N LEU A 119 8.29 4.68 2.77
CA LEU A 119 6.87 4.45 3.02
C LEU A 119 6.65 4.02 4.47
N VAL A 120 5.86 4.76 5.22
CA VAL A 120 5.44 4.40 6.58
C VAL A 120 4.02 3.86 6.52
N PHE A 121 3.77 2.69 7.12
CA PHE A 121 2.42 2.13 7.15
C PHE A 121 2.05 1.55 8.51
N CYS A 122 0.74 1.50 8.75
CA CYS A 122 0.15 0.78 9.88
C CYS A 122 -1.16 0.12 9.45
N GLN A 123 -2.02 -0.29 10.37
CA GLN A 123 -3.28 -0.95 9.98
C GLN A 123 -4.21 -0.03 9.16
N VAL A 124 -4.49 1.17 9.65
CA VAL A 124 -5.49 2.10 9.05
C VAL A 124 -4.88 3.43 8.58
N GLY A 125 -3.56 3.59 8.68
CA GLY A 125 -2.84 4.82 8.32
C GLY A 125 -2.77 5.90 9.40
N LEU A 126 -3.44 5.74 10.56
CA LEU A 126 -3.46 6.77 11.61
C LEU A 126 -2.08 7.02 12.26
N ARG A 127 -1.37 5.93 12.63
CA ARG A 127 -0.01 6.02 13.19
C ARG A 127 0.98 6.58 12.16
N ALA A 128 0.87 6.13 10.91
CA ALA A 128 1.69 6.62 9.81
C ALA A 128 1.46 8.12 9.55
N ALA A 129 0.21 8.57 9.62
CA ALA A 129 -0.13 9.99 9.52
C ALA A 129 0.43 10.80 10.70
N ALA A 130 0.42 10.28 11.93
CA ALA A 130 1.01 10.97 13.07
C ALA A 130 2.54 11.14 12.96
N VAL A 131 3.24 10.20 12.32
CA VAL A 131 4.69 10.26 12.09
C VAL A 131 5.05 11.12 10.87
N GLY A 132 4.21 11.11 9.83
CA GLY A 132 4.51 11.75 8.56
C GLY A 132 4.23 13.25 8.49
N VAL A 133 3.72 13.88 9.56
CA VAL A 133 3.24 15.27 9.60
C VAL A 133 4.20 16.17 10.38
#